data_AF-A0A2A5JH87-F1
#
_entry.id   AF-A0A2A5JH87-F1
#
_cell.length_a   1.000
_cell.length_b   1.000
_cell.length_c   1.000
_cell.angle_alpha   90.00
_cell.angle_beta   90.00
_cell.angle_gamma   90.00
#
_symmetry.space_group_name_H-M   'P 1'
#
loop_
_entity.id
_entity.type
_entity.pdbx_description
1 polymer ?
#
loop_
_entity_poly.entity_id
_entity_poly.type
_entity_poly.pdbx_seq_one_letter_code
_entity_poly.pdbx_strand_id
1 'polypeptide(L)'
;MHAVPTRRAKFVAAGLIIAVATAGAIGVSKVFAARPSSANIEETITKAERGRHNPACEPIPSRPDAATLRRSSDASVRLTNVVQTAAQLLRVNGAAWGPQVAVGTELSIDEAFENAGSIPGDAIVAEAEWLRQAQRDGLYDDADRSLDSLVRHIESTTITDVDLGSHLGPNWPAVIDVVGTVAAIGFEEYVSKVRASPPMRAADALDLRSALRENTVALGLEAEWDGAQELVALYFQGCTSAALSRREANLSVEDYIHDWDLAEALARDAVAAAFAADLTSNENRGRVEILARGLQIIQAPDELGPNDRLTRSVDPNENLHPDEVALLELEDPLIEGE
;
A
#
# COMPACT_ATOMS: atom_id res chain seq x y z
N MET A 1 -1.24 -12.88 -49.94
CA MET A 1 -0.45 -12.03 -49.01
C MET A 1 -1.41 -11.47 -47.98
N HIS A 2 -1.56 -12.16 -46.85
CA HIS A 2 -2.32 -11.70 -45.69
C HIS A 2 -1.35 -11.58 -44.53
N ALA A 3 -1.33 -10.40 -43.89
CA ALA A 3 -0.48 -10.09 -42.76
C ALA A 3 -0.86 -10.97 -41.57
N VAL A 4 0.12 -11.70 -41.05
CA VAL A 4 0.03 -12.47 -39.81
C VAL A 4 0.01 -11.46 -38.64
N PRO A 5 -1.02 -11.45 -37.78
CA PRO A 5 -1.01 -10.62 -36.59
C PRO A 5 0.06 -11.16 -35.61
N THR A 6 0.96 -10.27 -35.20
CA THR A 6 2.06 -10.56 -34.28
C THR A 6 1.53 -11.01 -32.91
N ARG A 7 2.06 -12.15 -32.44
CA ARG A 7 1.68 -12.84 -31.18
C ARG A 7 1.82 -11.97 -29.91
N ARG A 8 2.55 -10.85 -29.95
CA ARG A 8 2.74 -9.96 -28.79
C ARG A 8 1.47 -9.21 -28.34
N ALA A 9 0.54 -8.93 -29.25
CA ALA A 9 -0.67 -8.15 -28.88
C ALA A 9 -1.75 -8.98 -28.15
N LYS A 10 -1.68 -10.32 -28.20
CA LYS A 10 -2.70 -11.19 -27.58
C LYS A 10 -2.37 -11.57 -26.13
N PHE A 11 -1.09 -11.61 -25.75
CA PHE A 11 -0.69 -11.88 -24.37
C PHE A 11 -0.92 -10.69 -23.44
N VAL A 12 -0.70 -9.46 -23.92
CA VAL A 12 -0.99 -8.24 -23.14
C VAL A 12 -2.50 -8.13 -22.85
N ALA A 13 -3.37 -8.44 -23.81
CA ALA A 13 -4.81 -8.35 -23.61
C ALA A 13 -5.40 -9.48 -22.73
N ALA A 14 -4.78 -10.66 -22.70
CA ALA A 14 -5.23 -11.77 -21.85
C ALA A 14 -4.73 -11.61 -20.39
N GLY A 15 -3.51 -11.10 -20.19
CA GLY A 15 -3.01 -10.71 -18.87
C GLY A 15 -3.79 -9.55 -18.27
N LEU A 16 -4.26 -8.59 -19.08
CA LEU A 16 -5.04 -7.44 -18.62
C LEU A 16 -6.44 -7.82 -18.10
N ILE A 17 -7.07 -8.87 -18.65
CA ILE A 17 -8.40 -9.31 -18.21
C ILE A 17 -8.30 -10.18 -16.95
N ILE A 18 -7.21 -10.92 -16.77
CA ILE A 18 -6.97 -11.63 -15.51
C ILE A 18 -6.55 -10.63 -14.44
N ALA A 19 -5.62 -9.72 -14.69
CA ALA A 19 -5.19 -8.70 -13.72
C ALA A 19 -6.34 -7.80 -13.25
N VAL A 20 -7.30 -7.42 -14.12
CA VAL A 20 -8.45 -6.59 -13.71
C VAL A 20 -9.58 -7.43 -13.07
N ALA A 21 -9.63 -8.75 -13.30
CA ALA A 21 -10.60 -9.64 -12.65
C ALA A 21 -10.06 -10.31 -11.37
N THR A 22 -8.74 -10.35 -11.15
CA THR A 22 -8.09 -10.79 -9.91
C THR A 22 -7.75 -9.64 -8.97
N ALA A 23 -7.57 -8.40 -9.46
CA ALA A 23 -7.39 -7.19 -8.65
C ALA A 23 -8.66 -6.70 -7.92
N GLY A 24 -9.76 -7.44 -8.01
CA GLY A 24 -10.96 -7.24 -7.19
C GLY A 24 -11.15 -8.29 -6.09
N ALA A 25 -10.20 -9.21 -5.88
CA ALA A 25 -10.39 -10.33 -4.95
C ALA A 25 -9.11 -10.88 -4.25
N ILE A 26 -7.92 -10.31 -4.43
CA ILE A 26 -6.66 -10.80 -3.84
C ILE A 26 -5.76 -9.57 -3.59
N GLY A 27 -5.22 -9.24 -2.41
CA GLY A 27 -5.44 -9.68 -1.03
C GLY A 27 -6.12 -8.56 -0.22
N VAL A 28 -7.15 -8.83 0.59
CA VAL A 28 -7.10 -9.50 1.89
C VAL A 28 -8.06 -10.70 1.95
N SER A 29 -7.98 -11.63 1.00
CA SER A 29 -8.87 -12.80 0.96
C SER A 29 -8.19 -14.06 0.46
N LYS A 30 -7.26 -14.60 1.26
CA LYS A 30 -6.94 -16.04 1.26
C LYS A 30 -6.83 -16.64 2.67
N VAL A 31 -7.70 -16.22 3.59
CA VAL A 31 -8.10 -17.06 4.74
C VAL A 31 -9.62 -17.36 4.79
N PHE A 32 -10.48 -16.67 4.03
CA PHE A 32 -11.94 -16.88 4.13
C PHE A 32 -12.55 -17.52 2.88
N ALA A 33 -12.64 -18.84 2.87
CA ALA A 33 -13.41 -19.59 1.90
C ALA A 33 -14.85 -19.82 2.40
N ALA A 34 -15.86 -19.27 1.69
CA ALA A 34 -17.09 -19.96 1.29
C ALA A 34 -18.03 -19.04 0.46
N ARG A 35 -18.29 -19.42 -0.79
CA ARG A 35 -19.43 -18.93 -1.62
C ARG A 35 -20.69 -19.77 -1.33
N PRO A 36 -21.90 -19.28 -1.68
CA PRO A 36 -22.51 -19.60 -2.99
C PRO A 36 -23.11 -18.35 -3.68
N SER A 37 -22.83 -18.11 -4.97
CA SER A 37 -23.64 -18.47 -6.16
C SER A 37 -24.82 -17.54 -6.50
N SER A 38 -24.58 -16.66 -7.48
CA SER A 38 -25.44 -16.15 -8.57
C SER A 38 -26.85 -15.58 -8.29
N ALA A 39 -27.08 -14.31 -8.65
CA ALA A 39 -28.03 -13.90 -9.71
C ALA A 39 -28.13 -12.37 -9.89
N ASN A 40 -28.22 -11.98 -11.17
CA ASN A 40 -28.84 -10.77 -11.74
C ASN A 40 -28.12 -9.42 -11.58
N ILE A 41 -27.38 -9.08 -12.64
CA ILE A 41 -26.96 -7.73 -13.02
C ILE A 41 -28.12 -7.11 -13.80
N GLU A 42 -28.86 -6.18 -13.18
CA GLU A 42 -29.54 -5.11 -13.91
C GLU A 42 -29.83 -3.93 -12.97
N GLU A 43 -29.41 -2.74 -13.42
CA GLU A 43 -29.75 -1.40 -12.95
C GLU A 43 -29.61 -1.06 -11.45
N THR A 44 -28.59 -0.26 -11.11
CA THR A 44 -28.77 1.15 -10.72
C THR A 44 -27.40 1.83 -10.63
N ILE A 45 -27.05 2.61 -11.65
CA ILE A 45 -25.88 3.47 -11.71
C ILE A 45 -26.15 4.72 -10.87
N THR A 46 -26.07 4.60 -9.55
CA THR A 46 -25.91 5.72 -8.59
C THR A 46 -25.15 5.33 -7.32
N LYS A 47 -24.82 4.04 -7.10
CA LYS A 47 -24.08 3.55 -5.92
C LYS A 47 -22.56 3.40 -6.10
N ALA A 48 -22.05 3.49 -7.33
CA ALA A 48 -20.64 3.21 -7.64
C ALA A 48 -19.67 4.36 -7.31
N GLU A 49 -20.15 5.53 -6.87
CA GLU A 49 -19.30 6.69 -6.57
C GLU A 49 -18.73 6.68 -5.14
N ARG A 50 -19.42 6.05 -4.17
CA ARG A 50 -18.98 6.06 -2.77
C ARG A 50 -17.66 5.29 -2.57
N GLY A 51 -17.51 4.14 -3.24
CA GLY A 51 -16.27 3.36 -3.22
C GLY A 51 -15.14 3.85 -4.14
N ARG A 52 -15.22 5.07 -4.71
CA ARG A 52 -14.15 5.63 -5.58
C ARG A 52 -13.37 6.78 -4.95
N HIS A 53 -13.83 7.29 -3.82
CA HIS A 53 -13.21 8.40 -3.11
C HIS A 53 -12.58 7.86 -1.83
N ASN A 54 -11.26 7.68 -1.88
CA ASN A 54 -10.46 7.33 -0.72
C ASN A 54 -9.74 8.61 -0.24
N PRO A 55 -10.17 9.25 0.86
CA PRO A 55 -9.50 10.43 1.41
C PRO A 55 -8.08 10.14 1.90
N ALA A 56 -7.73 8.88 2.17
CA ALA A 56 -6.36 8.47 2.41
C ALA A 56 -5.47 8.55 1.14
N CYS A 57 -6.04 8.87 -0.02
CA CYS A 57 -5.28 9.12 -1.26
C CYS A 57 -5.17 10.61 -1.61
N GLU A 58 -5.78 11.50 -0.82
CA GLU A 58 -5.86 12.93 -1.12
C GLU A 58 -4.83 13.78 -0.36
N PRO A 59 -4.39 14.91 -0.93
CA PRO A 59 -3.48 15.83 -0.24
C PRO A 59 -4.11 16.39 1.03
N ILE A 60 -3.30 16.54 2.08
CA ILE A 60 -3.72 17.26 3.29
C ILE A 60 -3.94 18.74 2.92
N PRO A 61 -5.14 19.31 3.14
CA PRO A 61 -5.35 20.74 2.91
C PRO A 61 -4.40 21.54 3.80
N SER A 62 -3.67 22.49 3.20
CA SER A 62 -2.52 23.19 3.79
C SER A 62 -2.84 23.80 5.16
N ARG A 63 -2.56 23.08 6.25
CA ARG A 63 -2.55 23.62 7.62
C ARG A 63 -1.10 23.93 8.04
N PRO A 64 -0.85 25.09 8.68
CA PRO A 64 0.50 25.59 8.93
C PRO A 64 1.34 24.80 9.96
N ASP A 65 0.84 23.70 10.55
CA ASP A 65 1.48 22.99 11.67
C ASP A 65 1.83 21.51 11.40
N ALA A 66 1.95 21.09 10.14
CA ALA A 66 2.29 19.69 9.79
C ALA A 66 3.67 19.23 10.31
N ALA A 67 4.60 20.16 10.51
CA ALA A 67 5.93 19.86 11.04
C ALA A 67 5.94 19.54 12.55
N THR A 68 4.91 19.96 13.28
CA THR A 68 4.83 19.84 14.75
C THR A 68 4.20 18.49 15.19
N LEU A 69 3.45 17.83 14.31
CA LEU A 69 2.77 16.54 14.56
C LEU A 69 3.69 15.30 14.44
N ARG A 70 4.94 15.49 14.01
CA ARG A 70 5.87 14.42 13.58
C ARG A 70 6.83 13.92 14.66
N ARG A 71 6.68 14.27 15.94
CA ARG A 71 7.56 13.69 16.97
C ARG A 71 7.12 12.27 17.32
N SER A 72 8.12 11.38 17.30
CA SER A 72 8.00 9.92 17.43
C SER A 72 7.34 9.39 18.72
N SER A 73 7.08 10.23 19.73
CA SER A 73 6.27 9.87 20.92
C SER A 73 4.76 10.04 20.70
N ASP A 74 4.35 10.70 19.62
CA ASP A 74 2.95 11.03 19.35
C ASP A 74 2.32 10.06 18.34
N ALA A 75 3.10 9.22 17.66
CA ALA A 75 2.59 8.37 16.58
C ALA A 75 1.56 7.34 17.08
N SER A 76 1.85 6.59 18.15
CA SER A 76 0.89 5.67 18.76
C SER A 76 -0.39 6.37 19.25
N VAL A 77 -0.25 7.59 19.78
CA VAL A 77 -1.39 8.44 20.17
C VAL A 77 -2.21 8.88 18.95
N ARG A 78 -1.55 9.35 17.88
CA ARG A 78 -2.20 9.75 16.62
C ARG A 78 -2.95 8.57 16.00
N LEU A 79 -2.32 7.41 15.89
CA LEU A 79 -2.94 6.20 15.35
C LEU A 79 -4.11 5.75 16.22
N THR A 80 -3.97 5.76 17.54
CA THR A 80 -5.09 5.48 18.46
C THR A 80 -6.26 6.44 18.25
N ASN A 81 -5.99 7.73 18.05
CA ASN A 81 -7.04 8.71 17.74
C ASN A 81 -7.74 8.40 16.41
N VAL A 82 -7.01 7.91 15.39
CA VAL A 82 -7.61 7.45 14.14
C VAL A 82 -8.57 6.29 14.39
N VAL A 83 -8.12 5.24 15.12
CA VAL A 83 -8.98 4.09 15.45
C VAL A 83 -10.25 4.53 16.19
N GLN A 84 -10.12 5.39 17.21
CA GLN A 84 -11.25 5.89 17.98
C GLN A 84 -12.21 6.74 17.13
N THR A 85 -11.67 7.54 16.22
CA THR A 85 -12.48 8.34 15.29
C THR A 85 -13.21 7.45 14.28
N ALA A 86 -12.56 6.42 13.75
CA ALA A 86 -13.18 5.43 12.85
C ALA A 86 -14.35 4.71 13.55
N ALA A 87 -14.14 4.25 14.79
CA ALA A 87 -15.21 3.69 15.62
C ALA A 87 -16.39 4.66 15.79
N GLN A 88 -16.12 5.93 16.10
CA GLN A 88 -17.15 6.94 16.25
C GLN A 88 -17.93 7.16 14.95
N LEU A 89 -17.23 7.21 13.80
CA LEU A 89 -17.86 7.33 12.49
C LEU A 89 -18.80 6.15 12.21
N LEU A 90 -18.37 4.92 12.49
CA LEU A 90 -19.20 3.71 12.34
C LEU A 90 -20.42 3.72 13.26
N ARG A 91 -20.27 4.20 14.51
CA ARG A 91 -21.39 4.32 15.45
C ARG A 91 -22.43 5.36 15.04
N VAL A 92 -21.99 6.50 14.53
CA VAL A 92 -22.87 7.59 14.14
C VAL A 92 -23.59 7.28 12.83
N ASN A 93 -22.86 6.72 11.86
CA ASN A 93 -23.35 6.56 10.50
C ASN A 93 -23.98 5.18 10.23
N GLY A 94 -23.67 4.19 11.06
CA GLY A 94 -23.94 2.77 10.80
C GLY A 94 -22.76 2.10 10.08
N ALA A 95 -22.59 0.79 10.31
CA ALA A 95 -21.54 -0.01 9.70
C ALA A 95 -22.11 -0.92 8.61
N ALA A 96 -21.37 -1.08 7.53
CA ALA A 96 -21.66 -2.00 6.43
C ALA A 96 -20.45 -2.91 6.14
N TRP A 97 -20.68 -4.07 5.53
CA TRP A 97 -19.60 -4.99 5.14
C TRP A 97 -18.75 -4.48 3.97
N GLY A 98 -19.19 -3.43 3.30
CA GLY A 98 -18.48 -2.83 2.18
C GLY A 98 -19.28 -1.69 1.54
N PRO A 99 -18.62 -0.79 0.79
CA PRO A 99 -19.25 0.36 0.17
C PRO A 99 -20.40 -0.02 -0.77
N GLN A 100 -20.31 -1.18 -1.42
CA GLN A 100 -21.31 -1.70 -2.36
C GLN A 100 -22.65 -2.07 -1.70
N VAL A 101 -22.65 -2.44 -0.42
CA VAL A 101 -23.86 -2.84 0.32
C VAL A 101 -24.34 -1.76 1.29
N ALA A 102 -23.54 -0.73 1.55
CA ALA A 102 -23.92 0.39 2.39
C ALA A 102 -25.22 1.09 1.92
N VAL A 103 -26.04 1.54 2.87
CA VAL A 103 -27.28 2.27 2.65
C VAL A 103 -27.28 3.58 3.43
N GLY A 104 -27.81 4.66 2.85
CA GLY A 104 -27.95 5.92 3.56
C GLY A 104 -26.58 6.51 3.91
N THR A 105 -26.28 6.66 5.20
CA THR A 105 -25.00 7.20 5.70
C THR A 105 -23.98 6.13 6.03
N GLU A 106 -24.34 4.84 6.00
CA GLU A 106 -23.46 3.75 6.43
C GLU A 106 -22.10 3.76 5.73
N LEU A 107 -21.07 3.34 6.48
CA LEU A 107 -19.68 3.24 6.06
C LEU A 107 -19.20 1.79 6.18
N SER A 108 -18.35 1.34 5.27
CA SER A 108 -17.47 0.20 5.55
C SER A 108 -16.44 0.55 6.62
N ILE A 109 -15.77 -0.47 7.18
CA ILE A 109 -14.70 -0.25 8.14
C ILE A 109 -13.55 0.53 7.48
N ASP A 110 -13.14 0.11 6.29
CA ASP A 110 -12.10 0.76 5.50
C ASP A 110 -12.45 2.25 5.26
N GLU A 111 -13.67 2.55 4.79
CA GLU A 111 -14.16 3.93 4.61
C GLU A 111 -14.12 4.74 5.92
N ALA A 112 -14.35 4.10 7.07
CA ALA A 112 -14.28 4.77 8.36
C ALA A 112 -12.84 5.09 8.78
N PHE A 113 -11.88 4.21 8.53
CA PHE A 113 -10.45 4.46 8.77
C PHE A 113 -9.92 5.55 7.85
N GLU A 114 -10.23 5.47 6.56
CA GLU A 114 -9.87 6.48 5.57
C GLU A 114 -10.39 7.87 5.98
N ASN A 115 -11.66 7.96 6.40
CA ASN A 115 -12.28 9.22 6.85
C ASN A 115 -11.78 9.70 8.23
N ALA A 116 -11.21 8.81 9.05
CA ALA A 116 -10.69 9.14 10.37
C ALA A 116 -9.29 9.76 10.34
N GLY A 117 -8.49 9.45 9.32
CA GLY A 117 -7.12 9.92 9.18
C GLY A 117 -7.04 11.38 8.72
N SER A 118 -6.42 12.26 9.52
CA SER A 118 -6.00 13.59 9.04
C SER A 118 -4.68 13.58 8.27
N ILE A 119 -3.89 12.51 8.45
CA ILE A 119 -2.69 12.21 7.69
C ILE A 119 -2.99 10.91 6.94
N PRO A 120 -2.93 10.89 5.60
CA PRO A 120 -3.38 9.75 4.83
C PRO A 120 -2.62 8.45 5.16
N GLY A 121 -1.31 8.55 5.43
CA GLY A 121 -0.49 7.42 5.88
C GLY A 121 -0.85 6.89 7.28
N ASP A 122 -1.33 7.73 8.19
CA ASP A 122 -1.73 7.29 9.54
C ASP A 122 -3.00 6.42 9.49
N ALA A 123 -3.90 6.63 8.52
CA ALA A 123 -5.10 5.80 8.33
C ALA A 123 -4.73 4.36 8.00
N ILE A 124 -3.84 4.16 7.02
CA ILE A 124 -3.35 2.84 6.60
C ILE A 124 -2.66 2.11 7.75
N VAL A 125 -1.78 2.79 8.49
CA VAL A 125 -1.08 2.16 9.61
C VAL A 125 -2.05 1.81 10.74
N ALA A 126 -3.00 2.69 11.06
CA ALA A 126 -3.98 2.43 12.12
C ALA A 126 -4.91 1.26 11.78
N GLU A 127 -5.35 1.17 10.53
CA GLU A 127 -6.17 0.05 10.04
C GLU A 127 -5.37 -1.26 10.07
N ALA A 128 -4.14 -1.26 9.56
CA ALA A 128 -3.27 -2.44 9.59
C ALA A 128 -3.01 -2.94 11.02
N GLU A 129 -2.76 -2.04 11.97
CA GLU A 129 -2.60 -2.41 13.38
C GLU A 129 -3.89 -2.97 13.99
N TRP A 130 -5.04 -2.36 13.69
CA TRP A 130 -6.32 -2.88 14.15
C TRP A 130 -6.59 -4.28 13.60
N LEU A 131 -6.38 -4.51 12.30
CA LEU A 131 -6.53 -5.81 11.65
C LEU A 131 -5.64 -6.86 12.32
N ARG A 132 -4.38 -6.52 12.60
CA ARG A 132 -3.41 -7.39 13.26
C ARG A 132 -3.86 -7.77 14.67
N GLN A 133 -4.38 -6.81 15.45
CA GLN A 133 -4.92 -7.07 16.78
C GLN A 133 -6.19 -7.94 16.72
N ALA A 134 -7.13 -7.61 15.82
CA ALA A 134 -8.35 -8.38 15.61
C ALA A 134 -8.06 -9.83 15.21
N GLN A 135 -7.03 -10.08 14.40
CA GLN A 135 -6.58 -11.43 14.07
C GLN A 135 -5.98 -12.15 15.29
N ARG A 136 -5.16 -11.48 16.10
CA ARG A 136 -4.64 -12.05 17.36
C ARG A 136 -5.75 -12.43 18.33
N ASP A 137 -6.81 -11.63 18.36
CA ASP A 137 -7.96 -11.82 19.23
C ASP A 137 -8.98 -12.82 18.67
N GLY A 138 -8.68 -13.45 17.52
CA GLY A 138 -9.51 -14.50 16.91
C GLY A 138 -10.81 -14.00 16.29
N LEU A 139 -10.94 -12.69 16.05
CA LEU A 139 -12.18 -12.06 15.62
C LEU A 139 -12.63 -12.52 14.22
N TYR A 140 -11.69 -12.95 13.39
CA TYR A 140 -11.98 -13.42 12.04
C TYR A 140 -12.25 -14.92 11.94
N ASP A 141 -11.84 -15.72 12.94
CA ASP A 141 -12.09 -17.16 12.99
C ASP A 141 -13.55 -17.49 13.42
N ASP A 142 -14.31 -16.48 13.87
CA ASP A 142 -15.71 -16.60 14.27
C ASP A 142 -16.65 -16.58 13.06
N ALA A 143 -17.30 -17.71 12.81
CA ALA A 143 -18.30 -17.87 11.74
C ALA A 143 -19.56 -17.03 11.95
N ASP A 144 -19.86 -16.61 13.18
CA ASP A 144 -21.02 -15.81 13.56
C ASP A 144 -20.67 -14.32 13.79
N ARG A 145 -19.49 -13.88 13.31
CA ARG A 145 -19.04 -12.50 13.50
C ARG A 145 -20.09 -11.49 12.99
N SER A 146 -20.37 -10.51 13.83
CA SER A 146 -21.26 -9.39 13.48
C SER A 146 -20.47 -8.11 13.29
N LEU A 147 -20.98 -7.21 12.44
CA LEU A 147 -20.42 -5.86 12.29
C LEU A 147 -20.35 -5.12 13.62
N ASP A 148 -21.34 -5.30 14.51
CA ASP A 148 -21.31 -4.70 15.84
C ASP A 148 -20.16 -5.23 16.72
N SER A 149 -19.76 -6.50 16.55
CA SER A 149 -18.58 -7.05 17.22
C SER A 149 -17.29 -6.40 16.70
N LEU A 150 -17.17 -6.21 15.38
CA LEU A 150 -16.03 -5.53 14.76
C LEU A 150 -15.94 -4.06 15.23
N VAL A 151 -17.06 -3.34 15.23
CA VAL A 151 -17.12 -1.95 15.71
C VAL A 151 -16.74 -1.85 17.19
N ARG A 152 -17.24 -2.76 18.04
CA ARG A 152 -16.84 -2.82 19.47
C ARG A 152 -15.35 -3.09 19.65
N HIS A 153 -14.76 -3.93 18.80
CA HIS A 153 -13.32 -4.17 18.83
C HIS A 153 -12.54 -2.92 18.45
N ILE A 154 -12.92 -2.22 17.37
CA ILE A 154 -12.32 -0.94 16.97
C ILE A 154 -12.39 0.05 18.15
N GLU A 155 -13.55 0.18 18.80
CA GLU A 155 -13.74 1.06 19.96
C GLU A 155 -12.81 0.76 21.14
N SER A 156 -12.53 -0.52 21.39
CA SER A 156 -11.64 -0.93 22.49
C SER A 156 -10.16 -0.97 22.11
N THR A 157 -9.83 -0.81 20.83
CA THR A 157 -8.47 -0.93 20.34
C THR A 157 -7.64 0.29 20.75
N THR A 158 -6.44 0.04 21.24
CA THR A 158 -5.41 1.05 21.49
C THR A 158 -4.13 0.60 20.79
N ILE A 159 -3.47 1.52 20.10
CA ILE A 159 -2.19 1.23 19.44
C ILE A 159 -1.08 1.75 20.34
N THR A 160 -0.17 0.87 20.74
CA THR A 160 0.96 1.21 21.61
C THR A 160 2.29 1.14 20.87
N ASP A 161 3.34 1.76 21.41
CA ASP A 161 4.69 1.63 20.86
C ASP A 161 5.18 0.17 20.85
N VAL A 162 4.67 -0.67 21.78
CA VAL A 162 4.97 -2.11 21.82
C VAL A 162 4.33 -2.82 20.65
N ASP A 163 3.09 -2.46 20.29
CA ASP A 163 2.41 -3.00 19.11
C ASP A 163 3.19 -2.66 17.85
N LEU A 164 3.52 -1.38 17.67
CA LEU A 164 4.27 -0.89 16.52
C LEU A 164 5.67 -1.51 16.44
N GLY A 165 6.37 -1.65 17.56
CA GLY A 165 7.66 -2.33 17.61
C GLY A 165 7.57 -3.82 17.25
N SER A 166 6.46 -4.48 17.61
CA SER A 166 6.23 -5.90 17.29
C SER A 166 5.78 -6.16 15.85
N HIS A 167 5.30 -5.13 15.15
CA HIS A 167 4.83 -5.24 13.77
C HIS A 167 5.82 -4.66 12.76
N LEU A 168 6.46 -3.54 13.09
CA LEU A 168 7.29 -2.75 12.16
C LEU A 168 8.76 -2.71 12.59
N GLY A 169 9.11 -3.43 13.66
CA GLY A 169 10.48 -3.58 14.13
C GLY A 169 10.97 -2.41 14.98
N PRO A 170 12.25 -2.46 15.40
CA PRO A 170 12.81 -1.50 16.35
C PRO A 170 12.86 -0.06 15.81
N ASN A 171 12.91 0.11 14.49
CA ASN A 171 12.93 1.42 13.82
C ASN A 171 11.55 1.84 13.29
N TRP A 172 10.47 1.30 13.87
CA TRP A 172 9.09 1.63 13.50
C TRP A 172 8.80 3.13 13.36
N PRO A 173 9.36 4.06 14.17
CA PRO A 173 9.02 5.47 14.01
C PRO A 173 9.49 6.02 12.66
N ALA A 174 10.68 5.61 12.21
CA ALA A 174 11.22 6.01 10.91
C ALA A 174 10.41 5.41 9.75
N VAL A 175 9.95 4.17 9.90
CA VAL A 175 9.06 3.52 8.91
C VAL A 175 7.76 4.31 8.75
N ILE A 176 7.08 4.63 9.85
CA ILE A 176 5.85 5.42 9.83
C ILE A 176 6.09 6.81 9.25
N ASP A 177 7.21 7.47 9.58
CA ASP A 177 7.55 8.78 9.04
C ASP A 177 7.72 8.74 7.51
N VAL A 178 8.32 7.67 6.96
CA VAL A 178 8.42 7.48 5.51
C VAL A 178 7.04 7.30 4.88
N VAL A 179 6.21 6.40 5.40
CA VAL A 179 4.85 6.15 4.90
C VAL A 179 4.01 7.43 4.95
N GLY A 180 4.04 8.14 6.08
CA GLY A 180 3.37 9.42 6.24
C GLY A 180 3.89 10.49 5.27
N THR A 181 5.18 10.47 4.94
CA THR A 181 5.75 11.43 3.99
C THR A 181 5.35 11.15 2.54
N VAL A 182 5.35 9.87 2.12
CA VAL A 182 4.85 9.46 0.80
C VAL A 182 3.39 9.87 0.65
N ALA A 183 2.59 9.62 1.67
CA ALA A 183 1.15 9.87 1.63
C ALA A 183 0.75 11.35 1.82
N ALA A 184 1.62 12.20 2.40
CA ALA A 184 1.28 13.56 2.80
C ALA A 184 0.80 14.48 1.66
N ILE A 185 1.33 14.27 0.45
CA ILE A 185 0.98 15.09 -0.73
C ILE A 185 -0.17 14.48 -1.55
N GLY A 186 -0.71 13.34 -1.13
CA GLY A 186 -1.70 12.58 -1.90
C GLY A 186 -1.06 11.71 -2.98
N PHE A 187 -1.77 10.63 -3.34
CA PHE A 187 -1.26 9.58 -4.22
C PHE A 187 -0.96 10.11 -5.63
N GLU A 188 -1.93 10.79 -6.25
CA GLU A 188 -1.80 11.28 -7.63
C GLU A 188 -0.67 12.30 -7.77
N GLU A 189 -0.50 13.19 -6.78
CA GLU A 189 0.58 14.18 -6.75
C GLU A 189 1.94 13.52 -6.52
N TYR A 190 2.04 12.52 -5.63
CA TYR A 190 3.28 11.75 -5.44
C TYR A 190 3.72 11.06 -6.74
N VAL A 191 2.80 10.34 -7.41
CA VAL A 191 3.06 9.70 -8.69
C VAL A 191 3.42 10.73 -9.77
N SER A 192 2.73 11.87 -9.81
CA SER A 192 3.04 12.97 -10.74
C SER A 192 4.47 13.51 -10.54
N LYS A 193 4.91 13.68 -9.29
CA LYS A 193 6.30 14.06 -9.00
C LYS A 193 7.31 13.01 -9.41
N VAL A 194 7.02 11.73 -9.18
CA VAL A 194 7.86 10.60 -9.63
C VAL A 194 7.99 10.64 -11.17
N ARG A 195 6.89 10.86 -11.88
CA ARG A 195 6.85 11.02 -13.34
C ARG A 195 7.73 12.18 -13.81
N ALA A 196 7.62 13.34 -13.17
CA ALA A 196 8.37 14.55 -13.54
C ALA A 196 9.85 14.53 -13.10
N SER A 197 10.24 13.64 -12.19
CA SER A 197 11.59 13.60 -11.63
C SER A 197 12.64 13.05 -12.61
N PRO A 198 13.90 13.51 -12.52
CA PRO A 198 15.01 12.85 -13.20
C PRO A 198 15.19 11.40 -12.69
N PRO A 199 16.04 10.57 -13.34
CA PRO A 199 16.42 9.28 -12.80
C PRO A 199 16.83 9.38 -11.32
N MET A 200 16.17 8.58 -10.47
CA MET A 200 16.18 8.74 -9.01
C MET A 200 16.53 7.44 -8.27
N ARG A 201 16.49 6.30 -8.96
CA ARG A 201 16.67 4.98 -8.35
C ARG A 201 18.00 4.36 -8.74
N ALA A 202 18.68 3.67 -7.83
CA ALA A 202 19.87 2.91 -8.21
C ALA A 202 19.50 1.72 -9.10
N ALA A 203 20.34 1.38 -10.08
CA ALA A 203 20.08 0.27 -10.99
C ALA A 203 20.03 -1.11 -10.29
N ASP A 204 20.72 -1.23 -9.17
CA ASP A 204 20.81 -2.41 -8.30
C ASP A 204 19.92 -2.28 -7.04
N ALA A 205 18.95 -1.37 -7.02
CA ALA A 205 18.13 -1.11 -5.83
C ALA A 205 17.40 -2.37 -5.29
N LEU A 206 16.90 -3.24 -6.18
CA LEU A 206 16.27 -4.50 -5.76
C LEU A 206 17.26 -5.44 -5.06
N ASP A 207 18.47 -5.58 -5.59
CA ASP A 207 19.53 -6.39 -4.98
C ASP A 207 19.95 -5.82 -3.62
N LEU A 208 20.05 -4.49 -3.52
CA LEU A 208 20.35 -3.81 -2.27
C LEU A 208 19.25 -4.04 -1.22
N ARG A 209 17.98 -3.93 -1.62
CA ARG A 209 16.82 -4.18 -0.74
C ARG A 209 16.77 -5.64 -0.29
N SER A 210 17.01 -6.58 -1.20
CA SER A 210 17.10 -8.02 -0.89
C SER A 210 18.24 -8.32 0.09
N ALA A 211 19.41 -7.73 -0.09
CA ALA A 211 20.53 -7.90 0.83
C ALA A 211 20.26 -7.28 2.22
N LEU A 212 19.48 -6.21 2.31
CA LEU A 212 19.00 -5.69 3.60
C LEU A 212 17.97 -6.63 4.25
N ARG A 213 17.06 -7.23 3.46
CA ARG A 213 16.14 -8.26 3.97
C ARG A 213 16.89 -9.45 4.54
N GLU A 214 17.87 -10.01 3.83
CA GLU A 214 18.66 -11.14 4.31
C GLU A 214 19.34 -10.86 5.65
N ASN A 215 19.93 -9.66 5.81
CA ASN A 215 20.53 -9.25 7.07
C ASN A 215 19.49 -9.12 8.19
N THR A 216 18.32 -8.60 7.88
CA THR A 216 17.21 -8.44 8.83
C THR A 216 16.64 -9.79 9.26
N VAL A 217 16.48 -10.72 8.33
CA VAL A 217 16.08 -12.12 8.60
C VAL A 217 17.12 -12.80 9.49
N ALA A 218 18.41 -12.59 9.25
CA ALA A 218 19.48 -13.12 10.10
C ALA A 218 19.45 -12.57 11.54
N LEU A 219 18.83 -11.41 11.76
CA LEU A 219 18.57 -10.83 13.08
C LEU A 219 17.26 -11.31 13.71
N GLY A 220 16.49 -12.15 13.02
CA GLY A 220 15.21 -12.68 13.49
C GLY A 220 14.04 -11.70 13.33
N LEU A 221 14.15 -10.71 12.45
CA LEU A 221 13.17 -9.64 12.24
C LEU A 221 12.40 -9.78 10.91
N GLU A 222 12.22 -11.03 10.43
CA GLU A 222 11.58 -11.29 9.14
C GLU A 222 10.13 -10.78 9.09
N ALA A 223 9.33 -11.11 10.12
CA ALA A 223 7.93 -10.69 10.19
C ALA A 223 7.80 -9.17 10.25
N GLU A 224 8.68 -8.50 11.00
CA GLU A 224 8.69 -7.05 11.13
C GLU A 224 9.12 -6.34 9.84
N TRP A 225 10.07 -6.92 9.10
CA TRP A 225 10.44 -6.43 7.79
C TRP A 225 9.29 -6.53 6.80
N ASP A 226 8.66 -7.71 6.73
CA ASP A 226 7.58 -7.98 5.80
C ASP A 226 6.37 -7.08 6.13
N GLY A 227 6.02 -6.90 7.42
CA GLY A 227 4.99 -5.97 7.87
C GLY A 227 5.28 -4.49 7.51
N ALA A 228 6.53 -4.05 7.65
CA ALA A 228 6.92 -2.70 7.22
C ALA A 228 6.76 -2.49 5.70
N GLN A 229 7.13 -3.48 4.89
CA GLN A 229 6.96 -3.42 3.43
C GLN A 229 5.49 -3.50 3.01
N GLU A 230 4.66 -4.25 3.75
CA GLU A 230 3.23 -4.41 3.50
C GLU A 230 2.45 -3.10 3.64
N LEU A 231 2.85 -2.20 4.55
CA LEU A 231 2.23 -0.87 4.67
C LEU A 231 2.26 -0.07 3.36
N VAL A 232 3.36 -0.18 2.59
CA VAL A 232 3.47 0.48 1.29
C VAL A 232 2.54 -0.20 0.28
N ALA A 233 2.51 -1.52 0.27
CA ALA A 233 1.63 -2.30 -0.61
C ALA A 233 0.16 -1.92 -0.41
N LEU A 234 -0.30 -1.87 0.85
CA LEU A 234 -1.67 -1.53 1.21
C LEU A 234 -2.04 -0.11 0.73
N TYR A 235 -1.15 0.86 0.94
CA TYR A 235 -1.36 2.23 0.46
C TYR A 235 -1.51 2.29 -1.06
N PHE A 236 -0.59 1.67 -1.81
CA PHE A 236 -0.61 1.68 -3.26
C PHE A 236 -1.80 0.90 -3.84
N GLN A 237 -2.15 -0.23 -3.25
CA GLN A 237 -3.33 -1.01 -3.65
C GLN A 237 -4.62 -0.22 -3.44
N GLY A 238 -4.78 0.42 -2.27
CA GLY A 238 -5.95 1.24 -1.96
C GLY A 238 -6.11 2.41 -2.93
N CYS A 239 -5.01 3.07 -3.30
CA CYS A 239 -5.05 4.27 -4.13
C CYS A 239 -5.03 4.03 -5.64
N THR A 240 -4.38 2.97 -6.14
CA THR A 240 -4.36 2.64 -7.58
C THR A 240 -5.75 2.31 -8.10
N SER A 241 -6.55 1.58 -7.31
CA SER A 241 -7.94 1.24 -7.66
C SER A 241 -8.82 2.51 -7.85
N ALA A 242 -8.66 3.48 -6.96
CA ALA A 242 -9.35 4.77 -7.01
C ALA A 242 -8.80 5.68 -8.14
N ALA A 243 -7.50 5.64 -8.42
CA ALA A 243 -6.84 6.44 -9.46
C ALA A 243 -7.12 5.93 -10.88
N LEU A 244 -7.25 4.61 -11.09
CA LEU A 244 -7.62 4.02 -12.37
C LEU A 244 -8.91 4.61 -12.95
N SER A 245 -9.87 4.93 -12.08
CA SER A 245 -11.15 5.53 -12.48
C SER A 245 -11.04 7.00 -12.88
N ARG A 246 -9.95 7.68 -12.51
CA ARG A 246 -9.68 9.11 -12.74
C ARG A 246 -8.60 9.38 -13.79
N ARG A 247 -8.08 8.31 -14.41
CA ARG A 247 -6.98 8.34 -15.38
C ARG A 247 -7.21 9.36 -16.51
N GLU A 248 -6.18 10.15 -16.82
CA GLU A 248 -6.21 11.00 -18.01
C GLU A 248 -6.26 10.15 -19.29
N ALA A 249 -7.09 10.56 -20.26
CA ALA A 249 -7.30 9.82 -21.50
C ALA A 249 -6.12 9.87 -22.50
N ASN A 250 -5.15 10.76 -22.26
CA ASN A 250 -4.02 11.09 -23.14
C ASN A 250 -2.76 10.23 -22.91
N LEU A 251 -2.67 9.52 -21.78
CA LEU A 251 -1.54 8.64 -21.42
C LEU A 251 -1.96 7.17 -21.57
N SER A 252 -1.03 6.32 -21.99
CA SER A 252 -1.30 4.89 -22.10
C SER A 252 -1.48 4.25 -20.73
N VAL A 253 -2.19 3.13 -20.67
CA VAL A 253 -2.35 2.38 -19.41
C VAL A 253 -1.00 1.87 -18.92
N GLU A 254 -0.14 1.46 -19.85
CA GLU A 254 1.19 0.93 -19.58
C GLU A 254 2.10 1.99 -18.94
N ASP A 255 2.04 3.25 -19.40
CA ASP A 255 2.83 4.34 -18.81
C ASP A 255 2.36 4.66 -17.37
N TYR A 256 1.05 4.63 -17.13
CA TYR A 256 0.51 4.83 -15.77
C TYR A 256 0.94 3.73 -14.81
N ILE A 257 0.86 2.47 -15.25
CA ILE A 257 1.29 1.32 -14.45
C ILE A 257 2.78 1.45 -14.16
N HIS A 258 3.60 1.76 -15.16
CA HIS A 258 5.04 1.95 -14.97
C HIS A 258 5.36 3.07 -13.96
N ASP A 259 4.65 4.21 -14.02
CA ASP A 259 4.82 5.29 -13.05
C ASP A 259 4.39 4.88 -11.63
N TRP A 260 3.33 4.08 -11.49
CA TRP A 260 2.88 3.55 -10.20
C TRP A 260 3.88 2.54 -9.64
N ASP A 261 4.35 1.61 -10.45
CA ASP A 261 5.33 0.60 -10.06
C ASP A 261 6.63 1.28 -9.58
N LEU A 262 7.11 2.29 -10.31
CA LEU A 262 8.30 3.04 -9.93
C LEU A 262 8.08 3.84 -8.64
N ALA A 263 6.91 4.45 -8.48
CA ALA A 263 6.55 5.19 -7.27
C ALA A 263 6.48 4.28 -6.03
N GLU A 264 5.91 3.07 -6.19
CA GLU A 264 5.82 2.06 -5.14
C GLU A 264 7.21 1.52 -4.79
N ALA A 265 8.02 1.19 -5.80
CA ALA A 265 9.37 0.68 -5.58
C ALA A 265 10.24 1.68 -4.80
N LEU A 266 10.11 2.98 -5.09
CA LEU A 266 10.80 4.03 -4.35
C LEU A 266 10.32 4.18 -2.91
N ALA A 267 9.02 4.01 -2.67
CA ALA A 267 8.47 4.01 -1.30
C ALA A 267 8.97 2.79 -0.52
N ARG A 268 8.98 1.60 -1.13
CA ARG A 268 9.53 0.35 -0.55
C ARG A 268 11.02 0.46 -0.24
N ASP A 269 11.80 1.06 -1.14
CA ASP A 269 13.23 1.31 -0.94
C ASP A 269 13.47 2.26 0.23
N ALA A 270 12.68 3.34 0.34
CA ALA A 270 12.78 4.28 1.45
C ALA A 270 12.36 3.64 2.79
N VAL A 271 11.32 2.80 2.81
CA VAL A 271 10.93 2.04 4.00
C VAL A 271 11.99 1.02 4.39
N ALA A 272 12.59 0.31 3.42
CA ALA A 272 13.70 -0.61 3.66
C ALA A 272 14.90 0.11 4.28
N ALA A 273 15.23 1.29 3.77
CA ALA A 273 16.30 2.13 4.32
C ALA A 273 15.97 2.59 5.75
N ALA A 274 14.75 3.07 5.99
CA ALA A 274 14.30 3.52 7.31
C ALA A 274 14.31 2.37 8.34
N PHE A 275 13.82 1.20 7.96
CA PHE A 275 13.84 0.01 8.79
C PHE A 275 15.27 -0.37 9.17
N ALA A 276 16.20 -0.35 8.22
CA ALA A 276 17.57 -0.82 8.43
C ALA A 276 18.53 0.24 9.01
N ALA A 277 18.12 1.51 9.15
CA ALA A 277 19.00 2.63 9.48
C ALA A 277 19.94 2.38 10.68
N ASP A 278 19.40 1.82 11.77
CA ASP A 278 20.16 1.56 13.01
C ASP A 278 20.55 0.09 13.21
N LEU A 279 20.12 -0.80 12.32
CA LEU A 279 20.39 -2.25 12.39
C LEU A 279 21.67 -2.65 11.66
N THR A 280 22.31 -1.70 10.98
CA THR A 280 23.27 -1.99 9.92
C THR A 280 24.72 -1.85 10.36
N SER A 281 25.56 -2.79 9.93
CA SER A 281 27.02 -2.66 9.98
C SER A 281 27.49 -1.47 9.13
N ASN A 282 28.74 -1.02 9.31
CA ASN A 282 29.31 0.06 8.49
C ASN A 282 29.22 -0.23 6.97
N GLU A 283 29.24 -1.51 6.56
CA GLU A 283 29.11 -1.92 5.15
C GLU A 283 27.69 -1.73 4.61
N ASN A 284 26.68 -1.94 5.45
CA ASN A 284 25.27 -1.78 5.06
C ASN A 284 24.80 -0.32 5.09
N ARG A 285 25.53 0.59 5.76
CA ARG A 285 25.23 2.03 5.75
C ARG A 285 25.17 2.61 4.34
N GLY A 286 26.10 2.22 3.47
CA GLY A 286 26.10 2.67 2.07
C GLY A 286 24.84 2.21 1.31
N ARG A 287 24.32 1.02 1.62
CA ARG A 287 23.10 0.49 1.00
C ARG A 287 21.87 1.30 1.44
N VAL A 288 21.77 1.58 2.74
CA VAL A 288 20.71 2.41 3.33
C VAL A 288 20.70 3.81 2.69
N GLU A 289 21.87 4.44 2.58
CA GLU A 289 21.99 5.77 1.97
C GLU A 289 21.55 5.79 0.49
N ILE A 290 21.91 4.75 -0.27
CA ILE A 290 21.52 4.62 -1.67
C ILE A 290 20.00 4.46 -1.81
N LEU A 291 19.38 3.58 -1.01
CA LEU A 291 17.93 3.33 -1.09
C LEU A 291 17.10 4.52 -0.61
N ALA A 292 17.54 5.23 0.44
CA ALA A 292 16.85 6.44 0.92
C ALA A 292 16.89 7.60 -0.10
N ARG A 293 17.88 7.59 -1.01
CA ARG A 293 18.16 8.71 -1.91
C ARG A 293 17.02 9.02 -2.87
N GLY A 294 16.33 7.99 -3.37
CA GLY A 294 15.29 8.16 -4.39
C GLY A 294 14.13 9.03 -3.91
N LEU A 295 13.65 8.78 -2.69
CA LEU A 295 12.59 9.60 -2.07
C LEU A 295 13.08 11.04 -1.79
N GLN A 296 14.35 11.23 -1.40
CA GLN A 296 14.92 12.57 -1.20
C GLN A 296 14.96 13.39 -2.50
N ILE A 297 15.27 12.75 -3.63
CA ILE A 297 15.26 13.41 -4.96
C ILE A 297 13.84 13.88 -5.31
N ILE A 298 12.81 13.08 -5.00
CA ILE A 298 11.42 13.48 -5.24
C ILE A 298 11.01 14.65 -4.34
N GLN A 299 11.49 14.67 -3.09
CA GLN A 299 11.16 15.72 -2.13
C GLN A 299 11.85 17.04 -2.43
N ALA A 300 13.11 17.00 -2.88
CA ALA A 300 13.96 18.16 -3.12
C ALA A 300 14.79 17.98 -4.40
N PRO A 301 14.15 17.96 -5.60
CA PRO A 301 14.82 17.66 -6.86
C PRO A 301 15.93 18.67 -7.22
N ASP A 302 15.80 19.91 -6.74
CA ASP A 302 16.76 20.98 -7.02
C ASP A 302 17.99 20.96 -6.10
N GLU A 303 17.93 20.23 -4.97
CA GLU A 303 19.01 20.17 -3.98
C GLU A 303 20.03 19.07 -4.28
N LEU A 304 19.61 18.07 -5.05
CA LEU A 304 20.38 16.87 -5.31
C LEU A 304 20.78 16.86 -6.78
N GLY A 305 22.02 17.27 -7.04
CA GLY A 305 22.56 17.37 -8.41
C GLY A 305 22.46 16.05 -9.21
N PRO A 306 22.55 16.13 -10.55
CA PRO A 306 22.37 14.98 -11.43
C PRO A 306 23.38 13.85 -11.11
N ASN A 307 22.90 12.61 -11.17
CA ASN A 307 23.71 11.43 -10.96
C ASN A 307 23.44 10.41 -12.07
N ASP A 308 24.41 10.28 -12.98
CA ASP A 308 24.33 9.44 -14.19
C ASP A 308 24.21 7.92 -13.88
N ARG A 309 24.35 7.52 -12.61
CA ARG A 309 24.18 6.14 -12.16
C ARG A 309 22.74 5.80 -11.77
N LEU A 310 21.85 6.79 -11.72
CA LEU A 310 20.45 6.58 -11.38
C LEU A 310 19.64 6.25 -12.63
N THR A 311 18.57 5.48 -12.43
CA THR A 311 17.63 5.02 -13.44
C THR A 311 16.19 5.35 -13.03
N ARG A 312 15.27 5.10 -13.96
CA ARG A 312 13.81 5.01 -13.75
C ARG A 312 13.28 3.59 -13.89
N SER A 313 14.18 2.62 -14.07
CA SER A 313 13.81 1.22 -14.25
C SER A 313 13.25 0.62 -12.97
N VAL A 314 12.21 -0.19 -13.15
CA VAL A 314 11.55 -1.01 -12.14
C VAL A 314 11.38 -2.39 -12.76
N ASP A 315 11.68 -3.44 -11.99
CA ASP A 315 11.38 -4.80 -12.43
C ASP A 315 9.85 -5.01 -12.32
N PRO A 316 9.17 -5.54 -13.36
CA PRO A 316 7.71 -5.69 -13.35
C PRO A 316 7.14 -6.49 -12.18
N ASN A 317 7.95 -7.33 -11.54
CA ASN A 317 7.49 -8.23 -10.48
C ASN A 317 8.00 -7.82 -9.09
N GLU A 318 8.85 -6.79 -8.95
CA GLU A 318 9.52 -6.53 -7.67
C GLU A 318 8.64 -5.95 -6.56
N ASN A 319 7.47 -5.44 -6.91
CA ASN A 319 6.48 -4.92 -5.96
C ASN A 319 5.46 -5.99 -5.57
N LEU A 320 5.44 -7.13 -6.26
CA LEU A 320 4.53 -8.23 -5.96
C LEU A 320 4.92 -8.88 -4.63
N HIS A 321 3.90 -9.37 -3.91
CA HIS A 321 4.15 -10.19 -2.75
C HIS A 321 4.85 -11.51 -3.18
N PRO A 322 5.77 -12.08 -2.38
CA PRO A 322 6.45 -13.34 -2.75
C PRO A 322 5.50 -14.47 -3.16
N ASP A 323 4.33 -14.57 -2.51
CA ASP A 323 3.30 -15.55 -2.88
C ASP A 323 2.69 -15.28 -4.26
N GLU A 324 2.57 -14.02 -4.68
CA GLU A 324 2.07 -13.65 -6.00
C GLU A 324 3.10 -13.94 -7.08
N VAL A 325 4.38 -13.69 -6.80
CA VAL A 325 5.48 -14.09 -7.68
C VAL A 325 5.49 -15.61 -7.86
N ALA A 326 5.37 -16.37 -6.77
CA ALA A 326 5.30 -17.84 -6.83
C ALA A 326 4.07 -18.33 -7.62
N LEU A 327 2.93 -17.64 -7.51
CA LEU A 327 1.75 -17.96 -8.34
C LEU A 327 1.99 -17.68 -9.82
N LEU A 328 2.65 -16.56 -10.17
CA LEU A 328 3.00 -16.25 -11.55
C LEU A 328 4.03 -17.23 -12.13
N GLU A 329 5.01 -17.67 -11.35
CA GLU A 329 5.97 -18.71 -11.73
C GLU A 329 5.29 -20.07 -11.96
N LEU A 330 4.22 -20.37 -11.22
CA LEU A 330 3.40 -21.58 -11.41
C LEU A 330 2.45 -21.48 -12.62
N GLU A 331 2.06 -20.26 -13.00
CA GLU A 331 1.20 -19.99 -14.16
C GLU A 331 1.98 -19.92 -15.47
N ASP A 332 3.32 -19.80 -15.43
CA ASP A 332 4.17 -19.86 -16.62
C ASP A 332 4.19 -21.31 -17.14
N PRO A 333 3.45 -21.63 -18.23
CA PRO A 333 3.46 -22.98 -18.74
C PRO A 333 4.83 -23.20 -19.37
N LEU A 334 5.67 -23.99 -18.70
CA LEU A 334 6.76 -24.72 -19.35
C LEU A 334 6.21 -25.42 -20.59
N ILE A 335 6.31 -24.78 -21.76
CA ILE A 335 6.30 -25.49 -23.03
C ILE A 335 7.69 -26.11 -23.16
N GLU A 336 7.94 -27.14 -22.36
CA GLU A 336 8.96 -28.12 -22.71
C GLU A 336 8.38 -29.00 -23.84
N GLY A 337 8.91 -28.80 -25.05
CA GLY A 337 8.82 -29.77 -26.15
C GLY A 337 7.79 -29.46 -27.24
N GLU A 338 8.24 -28.80 -28.32
CA GLU A 338 8.50 -29.39 -29.65
C GLU A 338 9.00 -28.34 -30.66
#